data_AF-A0A7C5QGJ2-F1
#
_entry.id   AF-A0A7C5QGJ2-F1
#
_cell.length_a   1.000
_cell.length_b   1.000
_cell.length_c   1.000
_cell.angle_alpha   90.00
_cell.angle_beta   90.00
_cell.angle_gamma   90.00
#
_symmetry.space_group_name_H-M   'P 1'
#
loop_
_entity.id
_entity.type
_entity.pdbx_description
1 polymer ?
#
loop_
_entity_poly.entity_id
_entity_poly.type
_entity_poly.pdbx_seq_one_letter_code
_entity_poly.pdbx_strand_id
1 'polypeptide(L)'
;MSNENIQKTSVSRRQMLIGTGALATGVMLGQLGGLVRSAAAKGGSTEKWPWPYKKLDPRKTAEIAYNEWYRVFCGGAVINSVVQQLREKIGEPYTSFPADAFVFLEGGQVGWGTICGSPAGANIIANLIIGPRIAGAHEGHQIAADIMQFYSETALPTFKPASPRVSTKIITTTSDSPLC
;
A
#
# COMPACT_ATOMS: atom_id res chain seq x y z
N MET A 1 -51.15 5.78 -49.73
CA MET A 1 -51.80 6.61 -48.70
C MET A 1 -51.95 5.72 -47.48
N SER A 2 -51.31 5.94 -46.33
CA SER A 2 -50.90 7.20 -45.72
C SER A 2 -49.68 7.01 -44.80
N ASN A 3 -48.87 8.06 -44.70
CA ASN A 3 -47.80 8.30 -43.73
C ASN A 3 -48.32 8.36 -42.29
N GLU A 4 -47.47 8.05 -41.31
CA GLU A 4 -47.13 8.86 -40.10
C GLU A 4 -46.21 8.04 -39.17
N ASN A 5 -44.90 8.30 -39.15
CA ASN A 5 -44.16 9.25 -38.30
C ASN A 5 -44.10 8.95 -36.78
N ILE A 6 -42.93 8.45 -36.37
CA ILE A 6 -42.05 8.95 -35.29
C ILE A 6 -42.68 9.27 -33.93
N GLN A 7 -42.28 8.51 -32.89
CA GLN A 7 -41.52 9.04 -31.74
C GLN A 7 -41.07 7.91 -30.78
N LYS A 8 -39.78 7.57 -30.84
CA LYS A 8 -39.08 6.90 -29.72
C LYS A 8 -39.00 7.90 -28.57
N THR A 9 -39.78 7.70 -27.52
CA THR A 9 -39.70 8.49 -26.28
C THR A 9 -38.42 8.14 -25.53
N SER A 10 -37.38 8.95 -25.76
CA SER A 10 -36.19 8.94 -24.92
C SER A 10 -36.52 9.63 -23.60
N VAL A 11 -36.79 8.84 -22.55
CA VAL A 11 -36.90 9.37 -21.20
C VAL A 11 -35.51 9.82 -20.77
N SER A 12 -35.32 11.14 -20.66
CA SER A 12 -34.05 11.73 -20.23
C SER A 12 -33.84 11.47 -18.74
N ARG A 13 -32.62 11.02 -18.38
CA ARG A 13 -32.14 10.76 -17.00
C ARG A 13 -32.45 11.91 -16.02
N ARG A 14 -32.60 13.14 -16.54
CA ARG A 14 -32.96 14.34 -15.78
C ARG A 14 -34.41 14.33 -15.26
N GLN A 15 -35.36 13.74 -15.98
CA GLN A 15 -36.74 13.62 -15.51
C GLN A 15 -36.91 12.57 -14.41
N MET A 16 -36.05 11.55 -14.38
CA MET A 16 -36.06 10.55 -13.30
C MET A 16 -35.53 11.11 -11.98
N LEU A 17 -34.55 12.03 -12.05
CA LEU A 17 -34.02 12.76 -10.89
C LEU A 17 -34.94 13.87 -10.38
N ILE A 18 -35.75 14.47 -11.25
CA ILE A 18 -36.71 15.51 -10.86
C ILE A 18 -38.04 14.88 -10.38
N GLY A 19 -38.46 13.75 -10.97
CA GLY A 19 -39.73 13.08 -10.67
C GLY A 19 -39.78 12.28 -9.37
N THR A 20 -38.66 12.14 -8.66
CA THR A 20 -38.60 11.49 -7.33
C THR A 20 -38.42 12.50 -6.18
N GLY A 21 -38.26 13.79 -6.48
CA GLY A 21 -38.01 14.84 -5.48
C GLY A 21 -39.25 15.56 -4.95
N ALA A 22 -40.44 15.28 -5.48
CA ALA A 22 -41.65 16.01 -5.13
C ALA A 22 -42.78 15.02 -4.82
N LEU A 23 -42.85 14.55 -3.58
CA LEU A 23 -44.09 14.25 -2.84
C LEU A 23 -43.75 13.81 -1.40
N ALA A 24 -44.43 14.44 -0.43
CA ALA A 24 -44.42 14.22 1.03
C ALA A 24 -43.46 15.05 1.89
N THR A 25 -43.60 16.38 1.81
CA THR A 25 -43.47 17.26 2.98
C THR A 25 -44.56 16.94 4.00
N GLY A 26 -44.21 16.40 5.17
CA GLY A 26 -45.09 16.36 6.35
C GLY A 26 -44.91 15.17 7.30
N VAL A 27 -44.23 15.42 8.42
CA VAL A 27 -44.27 14.65 9.70
C VAL A 27 -43.78 13.20 9.68
N MET A 28 -42.45 12.99 9.61
CA MET A 28 -41.78 11.81 10.18
C MET A 28 -40.28 12.11 10.51
N LEU A 29 -39.97 13.33 10.96
CA LEU A 29 -38.59 13.72 11.31
C LEU A 29 -38.03 13.01 12.57
N GLY A 30 -38.85 12.26 13.31
CA GLY A 30 -38.43 11.52 14.52
C GLY A 30 -37.87 10.11 14.26
N GLN A 31 -38.23 9.46 13.14
CA GLN A 31 -37.83 8.06 12.90
C GLN A 31 -36.65 7.88 11.94
N LEU A 32 -36.22 8.93 11.24
CA LEU A 32 -35.01 8.91 10.40
C LEU A 32 -33.71 9.17 11.18
N GLY A 33 -33.79 9.71 12.40
CA GLY A 33 -32.62 9.92 13.26
C GLY A 33 -31.91 8.63 13.68
N GLY A 34 -32.62 7.49 13.64
CA GLY A 34 -32.05 6.15 13.89
C GLY A 34 -31.44 5.46 12.67
N LEU A 35 -31.69 5.99 11.46
CA LEU A 35 -31.20 5.40 10.19
C LEU A 35 -29.87 6.00 9.73
N VAL A 36 -29.47 7.15 10.28
CA VAL A 36 -28.10 7.66 10.13
C VAL A 36 -27.25 7.09 11.26
N ARG A 37 -27.08 5.75 11.25
CA ARG A 37 -25.95 5.16 11.94
C ARG A 37 -24.72 5.62 11.16
N SER A 38 -23.98 6.59 11.68
CA SER A 38 -22.61 6.80 11.23
C SER A 38 -21.93 5.45 11.41
N ALA A 39 -21.74 4.73 10.31
CA ALA A 39 -20.92 3.54 10.27
C ALA A 39 -19.47 4.03 10.41
N ALA A 40 -19.14 4.55 11.60
CA ALA A 40 -17.77 4.66 12.02
C ALA A 40 -17.26 3.22 12.02
N ALA A 41 -16.49 2.86 10.99
CA ALA A 41 -15.78 1.61 10.95
C ALA A 41 -14.97 1.55 12.25
N LYS A 42 -15.39 0.71 13.19
CA LYS A 42 -14.53 0.34 14.30
C LYS A 42 -13.35 -0.36 13.64
N GLY A 43 -12.15 0.20 13.83
CA GLY A 43 -10.98 -0.22 13.08
C GLY A 43 -10.82 -1.73 13.04
N GLY A 44 -10.33 -2.24 11.91
CA GLY A 44 -10.09 -3.67 11.71
C GLY A 44 -9.21 -4.26 12.81
N SER A 45 -9.27 -5.57 13.04
CA SER A 45 -8.39 -6.22 14.03
C SER A 45 -6.90 -5.96 13.77
N THR A 46 -6.56 -5.70 12.51
CA THR A 46 -5.23 -5.37 11.99
C THR A 46 -4.90 -3.88 12.01
N GLU A 47 -5.81 -3.00 12.41
CA GLU A 47 -5.57 -1.55 12.55
C GLU A 47 -5.23 -1.16 14.00
N LYS A 48 -4.80 -2.12 14.81
CA LYS A 48 -4.29 -1.93 16.16
C LYS A 48 -2.77 -1.82 16.12
N TRP A 49 -2.25 -0.65 16.45
CA TRP A 49 -0.82 -0.36 16.44
C TRP A 49 -0.24 -0.34 17.87
N PRO A 50 1.05 -0.69 18.04
CA PRO A 50 1.93 -1.30 17.04
C PRO A 50 1.57 -2.77 16.79
N TRP A 51 1.94 -3.30 15.63
CA TRP A 51 1.93 -4.74 15.39
C TRP A 51 3.05 -5.40 16.22
N PRO A 52 2.84 -6.65 16.69
CA PRO A 52 3.85 -7.36 17.46
C PRO A 52 5.15 -7.51 16.66
N TYR A 53 6.30 -7.18 17.26
CA TYR A 53 7.60 -7.24 16.58
C TYR A 53 8.59 -8.11 17.35
N LYS A 54 9.43 -8.84 16.60
CA LYS A 54 10.60 -9.55 17.10
C LYS A 54 11.78 -9.19 16.23
N LYS A 55 12.94 -8.99 16.85
CA LYS A 55 14.17 -8.61 16.16
C LYS A 55 14.47 -9.57 15.00
N LEU A 56 14.66 -8.97 13.83
CA LEU A 56 14.99 -9.66 12.58
C LEU A 56 16.49 -9.90 12.48
N ASP A 57 16.87 -10.86 11.63
CA ASP A 57 18.24 -11.03 11.19
C ASP A 57 18.44 -10.19 9.90
N PRO A 58 19.23 -9.09 9.94
CA PRO A 58 19.42 -8.24 8.76
C PRO A 58 20.07 -8.98 7.58
N ARG A 59 20.95 -9.95 7.83
CA ARG A 59 21.58 -10.73 6.77
C ARG A 59 20.57 -11.68 6.14
N LYS A 60 19.77 -12.40 6.93
CA LYS A 60 18.66 -13.22 6.42
C LYS A 60 17.66 -12.35 5.64
N THR A 61 17.34 -11.17 6.14
CA THR A 61 16.44 -10.21 5.47
C THR A 61 16.96 -9.84 4.09
N ALA A 62 18.23 -9.45 3.98
CA ALA A 62 18.83 -9.07 2.71
C ALA A 62 18.91 -10.25 1.70
N GLU A 63 19.20 -11.48 2.17
CA GLU A 63 19.17 -12.68 1.32
C GLU A 63 17.74 -12.99 0.83
N ILE A 64 16.73 -12.90 1.68
CA ILE A 64 15.34 -13.09 1.25
C ILE A 64 14.96 -12.02 0.22
N ALA A 65 15.24 -10.75 0.50
CA ALA A 65 14.93 -9.65 -0.42
C ALA A 65 15.61 -9.84 -1.79
N TYR A 66 16.88 -10.27 -1.81
CA TYR A 66 17.59 -10.57 -3.06
C TYR A 66 16.90 -11.68 -3.86
N ASN A 67 16.49 -12.77 -3.19
CA ASN A 67 15.85 -13.90 -3.85
C ASN A 67 14.41 -13.57 -4.31
N GLU A 68 13.63 -12.88 -3.48
CA GLU A 68 12.27 -12.44 -3.78
C GLU A 68 12.21 -11.41 -4.91
N TRP A 69 13.27 -10.64 -5.13
CA TRP A 69 13.32 -9.64 -6.22
C TRP A 69 13.02 -10.28 -7.59
N TYR A 70 13.44 -11.52 -7.80
CA TYR A 70 13.19 -12.25 -9.05
C TYR A 70 11.73 -12.70 -9.24
N ARG A 71 10.89 -12.58 -8.21
CA ARG A 71 9.47 -12.97 -8.22
C ARG A 71 8.54 -11.76 -8.12
N VAL A 72 8.87 -10.80 -7.24
CA VAL A 72 7.99 -9.67 -6.85
C VAL A 72 8.68 -8.31 -6.92
N PHE A 73 9.86 -8.23 -7.54
CA PHE A 73 10.61 -7.01 -7.80
C PHE A 73 10.94 -6.19 -6.53
N CYS A 74 11.42 -4.96 -6.71
CA CYS A 74 12.12 -4.19 -5.68
C CYS A 74 11.32 -3.93 -4.40
N GLY A 75 10.10 -3.40 -4.50
CA GLY A 75 9.29 -3.10 -3.30
C GLY A 75 8.64 -4.33 -2.69
N GLY A 76 8.04 -5.19 -3.52
CA GLY A 76 7.44 -6.45 -3.07
C GLY A 76 8.45 -7.35 -2.36
N ALA A 77 9.70 -7.39 -2.81
CA ALA A 77 10.74 -8.21 -2.19
C ALA A 77 11.18 -7.71 -0.82
N VAL A 78 11.32 -6.39 -0.64
CA VAL A 78 11.64 -5.81 0.67
C VAL A 78 10.52 -6.09 1.67
N ILE A 79 9.26 -5.89 1.26
CA ILE A 79 8.08 -6.20 2.08
C ILE A 79 8.08 -7.68 2.48
N ASN A 80 8.22 -8.58 1.51
CA ASN A 80 8.24 -10.02 1.75
C ASN A 80 9.38 -10.44 2.68
N SER A 81 10.57 -9.85 2.56
CA SER A 81 11.73 -10.21 3.39
C SER A 81 11.52 -9.99 4.90
N VAL A 82 10.76 -8.95 5.25
CA VAL A 82 10.39 -8.66 6.63
C VAL A 82 9.20 -9.50 7.07
N VAL A 83 8.14 -9.53 6.26
CA VAL A 83 6.90 -10.26 6.57
C VAL A 83 7.14 -11.75 6.75
N GLN A 84 7.97 -12.37 5.91
CA GLN A 84 8.27 -13.81 6.02
C GLN A 84 8.90 -14.15 7.38
N GLN A 85 9.89 -13.39 7.84
CA GLN A 85 10.51 -13.64 9.14
C GLN A 85 9.56 -13.37 10.31
N LEU A 86 8.75 -12.32 10.24
CA LEU A 86 7.78 -12.02 11.30
C LEU A 86 6.65 -13.06 11.33
N ARG A 87 6.24 -13.57 10.17
CA ARG A 87 5.31 -14.70 10.04
C ARG A 87 5.85 -15.94 10.73
N GLU A 88 7.11 -16.32 10.48
CA GLU A 88 7.77 -17.44 11.16
C GLU A 88 7.86 -17.24 12.68
N LYS A 89 8.19 -16.02 13.13
CA LYS A 89 8.51 -15.73 14.54
C LYS A 89 7.28 -15.41 15.41
N ILE A 90 6.17 -14.97 14.81
CA ILE A 90 5.02 -14.37 15.49
C ILE A 90 3.69 -14.95 14.99
N GLY A 91 3.52 -15.12 13.68
CA GLY A 91 2.25 -15.53 13.07
C GLY A 91 1.39 -14.32 12.71
N GLU A 92 0.18 -14.23 13.26
CA GLU A 92 -0.71 -13.10 12.98
C GLU A 92 -0.20 -11.79 13.59
N PRO A 93 -0.43 -10.63 12.93
CA PRO A 93 -1.19 -10.45 11.67
C PRO A 93 -0.38 -10.67 10.37
N TYR A 94 0.89 -11.07 10.45
CA TYR A 94 1.78 -11.24 9.28
C TYR A 94 1.44 -12.45 8.41
N THR A 95 0.79 -13.46 9.00
CA THR A 95 0.26 -14.61 8.24
C THR A 95 -0.83 -14.16 7.28
N SER A 96 -1.76 -13.32 7.72
CA SER A 96 -2.86 -12.82 6.90
C SER A 96 -2.50 -11.62 6.02
N PHE A 97 -1.31 -11.01 6.20
CA PHE A 97 -0.91 -9.84 5.41
C PHE A 97 -0.58 -10.20 3.94
N PRO A 98 -1.27 -9.59 2.95
CA PRO A 98 -1.11 -9.92 1.53
C PRO A 98 0.12 -9.22 0.90
N ALA A 99 1.33 -9.60 1.32
CA ALA A 99 2.58 -8.95 0.91
C ALA A 99 2.79 -8.90 -0.62
N ASP A 100 2.33 -9.91 -1.35
CA ASP A 100 2.49 -9.98 -2.81
C ASP A 100 1.64 -8.96 -3.57
N ALA A 101 0.60 -8.41 -2.92
CA ALA A 101 -0.20 -7.34 -3.51
C ALA A 101 0.62 -6.09 -3.82
N PHE A 102 1.83 -5.96 -3.26
CA PHE A 102 2.75 -4.83 -3.47
C PHE A 102 3.76 -5.04 -4.62
N VAL A 103 3.54 -6.03 -5.49
CA VAL A 103 4.36 -6.22 -6.71
C VAL A 103 4.34 -4.98 -7.61
N PHE A 104 3.25 -4.20 -7.57
CA PHE A 104 3.12 -2.92 -8.28
C PHE A 104 4.07 -1.83 -7.80
N LEU A 105 5.02 -2.08 -6.90
CA LEU A 105 6.07 -1.12 -6.56
C LEU A 105 7.25 -1.18 -7.55
N GLU A 106 7.23 -2.11 -8.51
CA GLU A 106 8.31 -2.36 -9.46
C GLU A 106 8.67 -1.16 -10.35
N GLY A 107 9.95 -0.99 -10.68
CA GLY A 107 10.36 0.11 -11.58
C GLY A 107 9.87 1.49 -11.14
N GLY A 108 9.73 1.67 -9.82
CA GLY A 108 9.10 2.84 -9.23
C GLY A 108 7.63 2.98 -9.62
N GLN A 109 6.90 1.91 -9.30
CA GLN A 109 5.48 1.61 -9.48
C GLN A 109 5.17 0.65 -10.63
N VAL A 110 4.93 1.13 -11.83
CA VAL A 110 4.70 0.22 -12.96
C VAL A 110 5.57 0.64 -14.12
N GLY A 111 6.87 0.76 -13.82
CA GLY A 111 7.90 1.20 -14.77
C GLY A 111 7.94 2.72 -15.03
N TRP A 112 7.34 3.53 -14.16
CA TRP A 112 7.25 4.98 -14.36
C TRP A 112 8.51 5.75 -13.93
N GLY A 113 9.46 5.13 -13.22
CA GLY A 113 10.66 5.83 -12.75
C GLY A 113 10.36 6.89 -11.68
N THR A 114 9.35 6.64 -10.82
CA THR A 114 9.01 7.56 -9.72
C THR A 114 9.84 7.25 -8.47
N ILE A 115 9.24 6.95 -7.33
CA ILE A 115 9.97 6.53 -6.12
C ILE A 115 10.54 5.12 -6.29
N CYS A 116 11.79 4.87 -5.86
CA CYS A 116 12.30 3.50 -5.87
C CYS A 116 11.44 2.56 -5.01
N GLY A 117 11.05 1.42 -5.57
CA GLY A 117 10.17 0.48 -4.89
C GLY A 117 10.76 -0.07 -3.59
N SER A 118 12.08 -0.28 -3.50
CA SER A 118 12.73 -0.81 -2.30
C SER A 118 12.57 0.08 -1.06
N PRO A 119 12.95 1.38 -1.08
CA PRO A 119 12.69 2.26 0.05
C PRO A 119 11.19 2.50 0.28
N ALA A 120 10.36 2.53 -0.78
CA ALA A 120 8.90 2.63 -0.62
C ALA A 120 8.33 1.42 0.16
N GLY A 121 8.76 0.20 -0.17
CA GLY A 121 8.37 -1.02 0.52
C GLY A 121 8.83 -1.05 1.98
N ALA A 122 10.05 -0.57 2.25
CA ALA A 122 10.56 -0.43 3.63
C ALA A 122 9.72 0.57 4.44
N ASN A 123 9.33 1.70 3.85
CA ASN A 123 8.50 2.72 4.50
C ASN A 123 7.09 2.19 4.81
N ILE A 124 6.49 1.42 3.90
CA ILE A 124 5.20 0.74 4.13
C ILE A 124 5.31 -0.16 5.36
N ILE A 125 6.33 -1.01 5.42
CA ILE A 125 6.53 -1.94 6.55
C ILE A 125 6.80 -1.22 7.87
N ALA A 126 7.62 -0.15 7.87
CA ALA A 126 7.88 0.61 9.09
C ALA A 126 6.59 1.21 9.67
N ASN A 127 5.76 1.83 8.82
CA ASN A 127 4.48 2.42 9.25
C ASN A 127 3.43 1.36 9.57
N LEU A 128 3.48 0.18 8.94
CA LEU A 128 2.62 -0.96 9.28
C LEU A 128 2.99 -1.56 10.64
N ILE A 129 4.27 -1.66 10.98
CA ILE A 129 4.66 -2.29 12.25
C ILE A 129 4.47 -1.32 13.41
N ILE A 130 4.95 -0.08 13.26
CA ILE A 130 4.94 0.91 14.35
C ILE A 130 3.57 1.60 14.46
N GLY A 131 2.90 1.79 13.33
CA GLY A 131 1.69 2.59 13.20
C GLY A 131 1.95 3.91 12.47
N PRO A 132 0.93 4.46 11.80
CA PRO A 132 1.04 5.73 11.09
C PRO A 132 0.87 6.93 12.04
N ARG A 133 1.37 8.11 11.62
CA ARG A 133 1.22 9.37 12.37
C ARG A 133 -0.21 9.72 12.74
N ILE A 134 -1.17 9.36 11.90
CA ILE A 134 -2.60 9.60 12.16
C ILE A 134 -3.16 8.78 13.34
N ALA A 135 -2.43 7.76 13.79
CA ALA A 135 -2.73 6.98 14.98
C ALA A 135 -1.88 7.40 16.20
N GLY A 136 -1.14 8.52 16.11
CA GLY A 136 -0.26 9.02 17.17
C GLY A 136 1.14 8.39 17.22
N ALA A 137 1.49 7.51 16.27
CA ALA A 137 2.81 6.89 16.17
C ALA A 137 3.68 7.66 15.16
N HIS A 138 4.73 8.32 15.64
CA HIS A 138 5.56 9.23 14.83
C HIS A 138 6.83 8.58 14.30
N GLU A 139 7.32 7.55 14.99
CA GLU A 139 8.59 6.88 14.77
C GLU A 139 8.62 6.15 13.43
N GLY A 140 7.49 5.57 13.00
CA GLY A 140 7.38 4.94 11.67
C GLY A 140 7.57 5.93 10.52
N HIS A 141 7.16 7.19 10.71
CA HIS A 141 7.38 8.24 9.72
C HIS A 141 8.80 8.80 9.77
N GLN A 142 9.39 8.91 10.95
CA GLN A 142 10.80 9.31 11.08
C GLN A 142 11.72 8.27 10.43
N ILE A 143 11.51 6.97 10.72
CA ILE A 143 12.25 5.88 10.09
C ILE A 143 12.08 5.92 8.57
N ALA A 144 10.87 6.25 8.08
CA ALA A 144 10.65 6.40 6.65
C ALA A 144 11.52 7.52 6.05
N ALA A 145 11.64 8.66 6.72
CA ALA A 145 12.53 9.74 6.28
C ALA A 145 14.00 9.30 6.28
N ASP A 146 14.45 8.62 7.34
CA ASP A 146 15.83 8.13 7.48
C ASP A 146 16.17 7.09 6.40
N ILE A 147 15.21 6.23 6.01
CA ILE A 147 15.38 5.28 4.90
C ILE A 147 15.60 6.00 3.57
N MET A 148 14.81 7.05 3.30
CA MET A 148 14.97 7.83 2.06
C MET A 148 16.32 8.53 2.02
N GLN A 149 16.74 9.09 3.16
CA GLN A 149 18.02 9.75 3.34
C GLN A 149 19.18 8.77 3.11
N PHE A 150 19.16 7.63 3.80
CA PHE A 150 20.16 6.58 3.65
C PHE A 150 20.28 6.11 2.21
N TYR A 151 19.16 5.84 1.53
CA TYR A 151 19.18 5.40 0.14
C TYR A 151 19.81 6.44 -0.78
N SER A 152 19.52 7.72 -0.56
CA SER A 152 19.98 8.81 -1.43
C SER A 152 21.46 9.13 -1.25
N GLU A 153 22.01 8.95 -0.05
CA GLU A 153 23.40 9.34 0.28
C GLU A 153 24.40 8.19 0.35
N THR A 154 23.92 6.94 0.39
CA THR A 154 24.81 5.77 0.50
C THR A 154 25.26 5.31 -0.88
N ALA A 155 26.57 5.06 -1.03
CA ALA A 155 27.10 4.38 -2.21
C ALA A 155 26.60 2.93 -2.25
N LEU A 156 25.65 2.63 -3.12
CA LEU A 156 24.99 1.34 -3.29
C LEU A 156 25.39 0.68 -4.62
N PRO A 157 25.28 -0.66 -4.75
CA PRO A 157 24.86 -1.64 -3.74
C PRO A 157 25.99 -2.02 -2.75
N THR A 158 25.65 -2.22 -1.48
CA THR A 158 26.57 -2.71 -0.43
C THR A 158 26.42 -4.21 -0.13
N PHE A 159 25.26 -4.78 -0.45
CA PHE A 159 24.97 -6.19 -0.20
C PHE A 159 25.52 -7.09 -1.31
N LYS A 160 26.27 -8.13 -0.91
CA LYS A 160 26.65 -9.24 -1.77
C LYS A 160 25.90 -10.50 -1.32
N PRO A 161 25.03 -11.10 -2.15
CA PRO A 161 24.32 -12.32 -1.81
C PRO A 161 25.28 -13.51 -1.74
N ALA A 162 24.91 -14.55 -1.01
CA ALA A 162 25.69 -15.79 -0.91
C ALA A 162 25.85 -16.48 -2.28
N SER A 163 24.78 -16.48 -3.08
CA SER A 163 24.73 -17.07 -4.43
C SER A 163 24.29 -16.01 -5.45
N PRO A 164 25.20 -15.12 -5.89
CA PRO A 164 24.87 -14.07 -6.85
C PRO A 164 24.55 -14.65 -8.24
N ARG A 165 23.44 -14.22 -8.84
CA ARG A 165 23.15 -14.47 -10.26
C ARG A 165 24.02 -13.66 -11.22
N VAL A 166 24.56 -12.53 -10.75
CA VAL A 166 25.52 -11.70 -11.50
C VAL A 166 26.84 -11.72 -10.73
N SER A 167 27.86 -12.36 -11.30
CA SER A 167 29.18 -12.52 -10.69
C SER A 167 30.15 -11.39 -11.03
N THR A 168 29.84 -10.58 -12.05
CA THR A 168 30.64 -9.41 -12.42
C THR A 168 30.64 -8.39 -11.29
N LYS A 169 31.78 -7.67 -11.14
CA LYS A 169 31.87 -6.56 -10.20
C LYS A 169 30.86 -5.47 -10.57
N ILE A 170 29.95 -5.18 -9.65
CA ILE A 170 29.01 -4.06 -9.78
C ILE A 170 29.69 -2.81 -9.24
N ILE A 171 29.67 -1.73 -10.02
CA ILE A 171 30.17 -0.43 -9.60
C ILE A 171 29.18 0.17 -8.60
N THR A 172 29.69 0.71 -7.51
CA THR A 172 28.89 1.39 -6.49
C THR A 172 28.77 2.87 -6.81
N THR A 173 27.57 3.42 -6.68
CA THR A 173 27.28 4.84 -6.91
C THR A 173 26.32 5.37 -5.85
N THR A 174 26.37 6.66 -5.59
CA THR A 174 25.36 7.39 -4.80
C THR A 174 24.33 7.94 -5.77
N SER A 175 23.04 7.81 -5.46
CA SER A 175 21.97 8.25 -6.38
C SER A 175 21.65 9.73 -6.28
N ASP A 176 21.96 10.37 -5.14
CA ASP A 176 21.57 11.75 -4.78
C ASP A 176 20.06 11.99 -4.92
N SER A 177 19.27 10.91 -4.96
CA SER A 177 17.84 10.94 -5.24
C SER A 177 17.17 9.64 -4.76
N PRO A 178 15.97 9.73 -4.19
CA PRO A 178 15.14 8.55 -3.91
C PRO A 178 14.35 8.05 -5.12
N LEU A 179 14.45 8.75 -6.25
CA LEU A 179 13.73 8.40 -7.47
C LEU A 179 14.45 7.26 -8.21
N CYS A 180 13.64 6.46 -8.92
CA CYS A 180 14.01 5.19 -9.52
C CYS A 180 14.61 5.35 -10.92
#